data_AF-A0A453H5C7-F1
#
_entry.id   AF-A0A453H5C7-F1
#
_cell.length_a   1.000
_cell.length_b   1.000
_cell.length_c   1.000
_cell.angle_alpha   90.00
_cell.angle_beta   90.00
_cell.angle_gamma   90.00
#
_symmetry.space_group_name_H-M   'P 1'
#
loop_
_entity.id
_entity.type
_entity.pdbx_description
1 polymer ?
#
loop_
_entity_poly.entity_id
_entity_poly.type
_entity_poly.pdbx_seq_one_letter_code
_entity_poly.pdbx_strand_id
1 'polypeptide(L)'
;MKQIKISPIRIVDRPTQSHVFLSRHYVQPQWIFDCVNILKVIPTDDYIVGRVPPPHISPFVDNDKEGHIPDYAVTLEGYKSAGQNQVMPLPGLGDEDLGNSIVEAKSEHNEFAKKKKELEMQEKKYHEELKMEIEGTTFSNLSNKKADSAADVADEDEAQAAIDQAEKDADDIAKSVVSRRKRGLIEAMQISNDRKKSKVELLKQRKKAAESSASAKAKRR
;
A
#
# COMPACT_ATOMS: atom_id res chain seq x y z
N MET A 1 -14.81 13.18 -30.77
CA MET A 1 -13.72 12.27 -30.39
C MET A 1 -12.39 12.94 -30.72
N LYS A 2 -11.61 13.38 -29.71
CA LYS A 2 -10.25 13.87 -29.98
C LYS A 2 -9.39 12.64 -30.27
N GLN A 3 -9.03 12.44 -31.53
CA GLN A 3 -8.00 11.49 -31.93
C GLN A 3 -6.72 11.86 -31.16
N ILE A 4 -6.37 11.08 -30.14
CA ILE A 4 -5.07 11.21 -29.48
C ILE A 4 -4.06 10.77 -30.54
N LYS A 5 -3.35 11.72 -31.14
CA LYS A 5 -2.20 11.41 -32.01
C LYS A 5 -1.14 10.78 -31.12
N ILE A 6 -1.15 9.46 -31.02
CA ILE A 6 -0.09 8.71 -30.34
C ILE A 6 1.11 8.77 -31.28
N SER A 7 2.09 9.60 -30.94
CA SER A 7 3.37 9.59 -31.63
C SER A 7 3.99 8.19 -31.54
N PRO A 8 4.60 7.67 -32.61
CA PRO A 8 5.21 6.35 -32.59
C PRO A 8 6.30 6.26 -31.52
N ILE A 9 6.18 5.28 -30.63
CA ILE A 9 7.13 4.98 -29.56
C ILE A 9 8.23 4.05 -30.10
N ARG A 10 9.49 4.36 -29.80
CA ARG A 10 10.65 3.52 -30.10
C ARG A 10 11.34 3.14 -28.80
N ILE A 11 11.45 1.85 -28.57
CA ILE A 11 12.12 1.30 -27.40
C ILE A 11 13.62 1.27 -27.66
N VAL A 12 14.42 1.82 -26.75
CA VAL A 12 15.89 1.86 -26.85
C VAL A 12 16.50 1.52 -25.50
N ASP A 13 17.35 0.48 -25.51
CA ASP A 13 18.12 0.00 -24.36
C ASP A 13 19.61 0.35 -24.55
N ARG A 14 19.89 1.63 -24.79
CA ARG A 14 21.27 2.13 -24.98
C ARG A 14 21.45 3.39 -24.13
N PRO A 15 22.63 3.61 -23.53
CA PRO A 15 22.88 4.78 -22.69
C PRO A 15 22.80 6.09 -23.47
N THR A 16 23.15 6.07 -24.76
CA THR A 16 23.08 7.21 -25.67
C THR A 16 22.51 6.79 -27.02
N GLN A 17 21.67 7.66 -27.59
CA GLN A 17 21.08 7.49 -28.92
C GLN A 17 21.66 8.58 -29.84
N SER A 18 22.42 8.18 -30.87
CA SER A 18 23.09 9.12 -31.78
C SER A 18 22.12 9.83 -32.74
N HIS A 19 21.15 9.10 -33.30
CA HIS A 19 20.16 9.65 -34.22
C HIS A 19 18.77 9.64 -33.57
N VAL A 20 18.29 10.84 -33.22
CA VAL A 20 16.97 11.08 -32.62
C VAL A 20 16.08 11.78 -33.64
N PHE A 21 14.94 11.16 -33.97
CA PHE A 21 13.89 11.77 -34.78
C PHE A 21 12.85 12.42 -33.86
N LEU A 22 12.60 13.73 -34.00
CA LEU A 22 11.66 14.47 -33.14
C LEU A 22 10.20 14.00 -33.29
N SER A 23 9.88 13.26 -34.36
CA SER A 23 8.55 12.68 -34.58
C SER A 23 8.27 11.44 -33.73
N ARG A 24 9.29 10.88 -33.05
CA ARG A 24 9.21 9.63 -32.29
C ARG A 24 9.57 9.86 -30.82
N HIS A 25 8.90 9.14 -29.93
CA HIS A 25 9.27 9.13 -28.52
C HIS A 25 10.23 7.98 -28.26
N TYR A 26 11.39 8.29 -27.67
CA TYR A 26 12.43 7.31 -27.36
C TYR A 26 12.35 6.93 -25.90
N VAL A 27 12.09 5.66 -25.62
CA VAL A 27 11.69 5.19 -24.30
C VAL A 27 12.49 3.96 -23.91
N GLN A 28 12.79 3.82 -22.62
CA GLN A 28 13.45 2.64 -22.08
C GLN A 28 12.49 1.45 -21.98
N PRO A 29 12.99 0.20 -22.10
CA PRO A 29 12.15 -1.01 -21.99
C PRO A 29 11.34 -1.09 -20.69
N GLN A 30 11.85 -0.50 -19.60
CA GLN A 30 11.20 -0.46 -18.29
C GLN A 30 9.75 0.05 -18.35
N TRP A 31 9.47 1.03 -19.22
CA TRP A 31 8.14 1.60 -19.39
C TRP A 31 7.07 0.55 -19.77
N ILE A 32 7.45 -0.44 -20.58
CA ILE A 32 6.54 -1.50 -21.03
C ILE A 32 6.12 -2.36 -19.84
N PHE A 33 7.08 -2.78 -19.01
CA PHE A 33 6.81 -3.63 -17.86
C PHE A 33 5.91 -2.92 -16.85
N ASP A 34 6.18 -1.64 -16.58
CA ASP A 34 5.34 -0.88 -15.67
C ASP A 34 3.93 -0.67 -16.25
N CYS A 35 3.79 -0.45 -17.56
CA CYS A 35 2.48 -0.38 -18.23
C CYS A 35 1.71 -1.70 -18.12
N VAL A 36 2.39 -2.85 -18.30
CA VAL A 36 1.80 -4.18 -18.17
C VAL A 36 1.38 -4.47 -16.71
N ASN A 37 2.23 -4.11 -15.74
CA ASN A 37 1.93 -4.29 -14.30
C ASN A 37 0.69 -3.51 -13.84
N ILE A 38 0.35 -2.42 -14.54
CA ILE A 38 -0.81 -1.57 -14.25
C ILE A 38 -1.98 -1.87 -15.18
N LEU A 39 -1.73 -2.53 -16.31
CA LEU A 39 -2.65 -2.66 -17.44
C LEU A 39 -3.14 -1.29 -17.95
N LYS A 40 -2.27 -0.27 -17.89
CA LYS A 40 -2.57 1.10 -18.33
C LYS A 40 -1.34 1.74 -18.95
N VAL A 41 -1.56 2.59 -19.96
CA VAL A 41 -0.53 3.43 -20.56
C VAL A 41 -0.15 4.55 -19.59
N ILE A 42 1.11 4.55 -19.14
CA ILE A 42 1.70 5.55 -18.22
C ILE A 42 2.37 6.67 -19.04
N PRO A 43 2.46 7.91 -18.54
CA PRO A 43 3.30 8.95 -19.14
C PRO A 43 4.73 8.50 -19.40
N THR A 44 5.31 9.00 -20.49
CA THR A 44 6.61 8.56 -20.99
C THR A 44 7.79 9.40 -20.47
N ASP A 45 7.51 10.56 -19.87
CA ASP A 45 8.51 11.59 -19.51
C ASP A 45 9.60 11.09 -18.55
N ASP A 46 9.27 10.15 -17.67
CA ASP A 46 10.22 9.58 -16.69
C ASP A 46 11.07 8.43 -17.26
N TYR A 47 10.74 7.98 -18.47
CA TYR A 47 11.37 6.83 -19.14
C TYR A 47 12.17 7.20 -20.38
N ILE A 48 12.42 8.50 -20.59
CA ILE A 48 13.20 8.98 -21.73
C ILE A 48 14.63 8.41 -21.67
N VAL A 49 15.17 8.06 -22.83
CA VAL A 49 16.56 7.59 -22.96
C VAL A 49 17.53 8.63 -22.37
N GLY A 50 18.45 8.18 -21.51
CA GLY A 50 19.44 9.03 -20.84
C GLY A 50 19.00 9.56 -19.46
N ARG A 51 17.73 9.39 -19.08
CA ARG A 51 17.25 9.63 -17.71
C ARG A 51 17.40 8.36 -16.87
N VAL A 52 17.57 8.50 -15.56
CA VAL A 52 17.46 7.36 -14.64
C VAL A 52 15.98 7.00 -14.51
N PRO A 53 15.57 5.77 -14.90
CA PRO A 53 14.17 5.37 -14.82
C PRO A 53 13.72 5.24 -13.36
N PRO A 54 12.41 5.32 -13.10
CA PRO A 54 11.87 5.09 -11.77
C PRO A 54 12.15 3.65 -11.29
N PRO A 55 12.21 3.42 -9.96
CA PRO A 55 12.45 2.10 -9.41
C PRO A 55 11.28 1.16 -9.74
N HIS A 56 11.56 0.03 -10.38
CA HIS A 56 10.54 -0.94 -10.76
C HIS A 56 9.89 -1.58 -9.53
N ILE A 57 8.59 -1.87 -9.63
CA ILE A 57 7.83 -2.54 -8.58
C ILE A 57 7.49 -3.95 -9.08
N SER A 58 7.83 -4.95 -8.28
CA SER A 58 7.52 -6.34 -8.59
C SER A 58 6.02 -6.60 -8.37
N PRO A 59 5.32 -7.26 -9.32
CA PRO A 59 3.91 -7.61 -9.16
C PRO A 59 3.67 -8.70 -8.12
N PHE A 60 4.72 -9.36 -7.64
CA PHE A 60 4.63 -10.48 -6.70
C PHE A 60 4.84 -10.05 -5.23
N VAL A 61 5.13 -8.78 -4.99
CA VAL A 61 5.41 -8.26 -3.65
C VAL A 61 4.14 -7.63 -3.07
N ASP A 62 3.65 -8.20 -1.97
CA ASP A 62 2.57 -7.61 -1.19
C ASP A 62 3.12 -6.47 -0.33
N ASN A 63 3.09 -5.24 -0.86
CA ASN A 63 3.60 -4.06 -0.15
C ASN A 63 2.92 -3.86 1.23
N ASP A 64 1.67 -4.28 1.38
CA ASP A 64 0.92 -4.23 2.65
C ASP A 64 1.56 -5.10 3.75
N LYS A 65 2.16 -6.25 3.37
CA LYS A 65 2.81 -7.17 4.32
C LYS A 65 4.24 -6.74 4.65
N GLU A 66 4.89 -6.01 3.74
CA GLU A 66 6.27 -5.55 3.91
C GLU A 66 6.35 -4.21 4.66
N GLY A 67 5.24 -3.46 4.73
CA GLY A 67 5.12 -2.26 5.57
C GLY A 67 5.87 -1.04 5.04
N HIS A 68 6.48 -1.14 3.85
CA HIS A 68 7.10 -0.02 3.15
C HIS A 68 6.65 -0.01 1.69
N ILE A 69 5.82 0.97 1.34
CA ILE A 69 5.40 1.22 -0.03
C ILE A 69 6.38 2.25 -0.62
N PRO A 70 7.10 1.93 -1.71
CA PRO A 70 7.94 2.90 -2.39
C PRO A 70 7.07 4.01 -3.01
N ASP A 71 7.56 5.25 -3.03
CA ASP A 71 6.81 6.42 -3.53
C ASP A 71 6.28 6.22 -4.96
N TYR A 72 7.05 5.49 -5.78
CA TYR A 72 6.63 5.17 -7.14
C TYR A 72 5.36 4.31 -7.17
N ALA A 73 5.19 3.36 -6.24
CA ALA A 73 4.00 2.52 -6.19
C ALA A 73 2.73 3.35 -5.93
N VAL A 74 2.84 4.40 -5.10
CA VAL A 74 1.74 5.34 -4.86
C VAL A 74 1.35 6.08 -6.14
N THR A 75 2.33 6.52 -6.93
CA THR A 75 2.05 7.16 -8.23
C THR A 75 1.37 6.19 -9.21
N LEU A 76 1.78 4.92 -9.23
CA LEU A 76 1.16 3.86 -10.03
C LEU A 76 -0.28 3.60 -9.64
N GLU A 77 -0.57 3.52 -8.34
CA GLU A 77 -1.94 3.38 -7.84
C GLU A 77 -2.81 4.57 -8.23
N GLY A 78 -2.26 5.79 -8.20
CA GLY A 78 -2.92 6.98 -8.75
C GLY A 78 -3.31 6.80 -10.22
N TYR A 79 -2.41 6.25 -11.04
CA TYR A 79 -2.73 5.94 -12.44
C TYR A 79 -3.81 4.86 -12.58
N LYS A 80 -3.79 3.81 -11.76
CA LYS A 80 -4.86 2.77 -11.73
C LYS A 80 -6.22 3.40 -11.43
N SER A 81 -6.31 4.17 -10.35
CA SER A 81 -7.56 4.81 -9.89
C SER A 81 -8.09 5.82 -10.90
N ALA A 82 -7.22 6.62 -11.52
CA ALA A 82 -7.63 7.57 -12.56
C ALA A 82 -8.05 6.89 -13.89
N GLY A 83 -7.67 5.62 -14.10
CA GLY A 83 -7.92 4.88 -15.34
C GLY A 83 -9.22 4.11 -15.40
N GLN A 84 -9.90 3.88 -14.26
CA GLN A 84 -11.13 3.10 -14.22
C GLN A 84 -12.27 3.70 -15.07
N ASN A 85 -12.19 4.98 -15.43
CA ASN A 85 -13.17 5.68 -16.26
C ASN A 85 -12.83 5.70 -17.77
N GLN A 86 -11.68 5.17 -18.20
CA GLN A 86 -11.23 5.18 -19.60
C GLN A 86 -10.68 3.81 -20.00
N VAL A 87 -11.53 2.78 -19.99
CA VAL A 87 -11.22 1.55 -20.72
C VAL A 87 -11.38 1.87 -22.21
N MET A 88 -10.28 2.13 -22.90
CA MET A 88 -10.27 2.33 -24.34
C MET A 88 -10.50 0.96 -25.00
N PRO A 89 -11.50 0.79 -25.87
CA PRO A 89 -11.64 -0.42 -26.67
C PRO A 89 -10.35 -0.62 -27.47
N LEU A 90 -9.78 -1.83 -27.42
CA LEU A 90 -8.60 -2.18 -28.22
C LEU A 90 -8.95 -1.96 -29.71
N PRO A 91 -8.25 -1.08 -30.44
CA PRO A 91 -8.50 -0.92 -31.86
C PRO A 91 -8.05 -2.18 -32.61
N GLY A 92 -9.00 -3.02 -33.06
CA GLY A 92 -8.72 -4.16 -33.96
C GLY A 92 -9.37 -5.50 -33.61
N LEU A 93 -10.18 -5.62 -32.55
CA LEU A 93 -10.97 -6.81 -32.25
C LEU A 93 -12.46 -6.48 -32.47
N GLY A 94 -13.11 -7.18 -33.41
CA GLY A 94 -14.51 -6.95 -33.79
C GLY A 94 -15.48 -7.06 -32.61
N ASP A 95 -16.49 -6.20 -32.63
CA ASP A 95 -17.35 -5.85 -31.49
C ASP A 95 -18.44 -6.87 -31.12
N GLU A 96 -18.45 -8.08 -31.69
CA GLU A 96 -19.70 -8.89 -31.67
C GLU A 96 -19.72 -10.09 -30.72
N ASP A 97 -18.60 -10.52 -30.09
CA ASP A 97 -18.60 -11.73 -29.24
C ASP A 97 -17.84 -11.67 -27.90
N LEU A 98 -17.14 -10.55 -27.60
CA LEU A 98 -16.40 -10.37 -26.33
C LEU A 98 -17.13 -9.50 -25.28
N GLY A 99 -18.24 -8.87 -25.67
CA GLY A 99 -18.99 -7.95 -24.80
C GLY A 99 -19.67 -8.64 -23.63
N ASN A 100 -20.25 -9.84 -23.82
CA ASN A 100 -20.99 -10.53 -22.77
C ASN A 100 -20.08 -11.10 -21.67
N SER A 101 -18.96 -11.72 -22.04
CA SER A 101 -18.08 -12.42 -21.09
C SER A 101 -17.31 -11.46 -20.17
N ILE A 102 -16.96 -10.25 -20.65
CA ILE A 102 -16.29 -9.24 -19.83
C ILE A 102 -17.26 -8.56 -18.85
N VAL A 103 -18.53 -8.42 -19.20
CA VAL A 103 -19.55 -7.79 -18.33
C VAL A 103 -19.94 -8.75 -17.20
N GLU A 104 -20.10 -10.05 -17.49
CA GLU A 104 -20.34 -11.10 -16.47
C GLU A 104 -19.15 -11.25 -15.51
N ALA A 105 -17.91 -11.34 -16.02
CA ALA A 105 -16.72 -11.42 -15.16
C ALA A 105 -16.54 -10.17 -14.29
N LYS A 106 -16.95 -8.98 -14.77
CA LYS A 106 -16.93 -7.74 -13.99
C LYS A 106 -18.03 -7.69 -12.92
N SER A 107 -19.24 -8.20 -13.20
CA SER A 107 -20.28 -8.29 -12.18
C SER A 107 -19.92 -9.27 -11.08
N GLU A 108 -19.38 -10.44 -11.43
CA GLU A 108 -18.94 -11.45 -10.47
C GLU A 108 -17.76 -10.94 -9.61
N HIS A 109 -16.78 -10.26 -10.22
CA HIS A 109 -15.67 -9.67 -9.47
C HIS A 109 -16.12 -8.52 -8.54
N ASN A 110 -17.12 -7.73 -8.95
CA ASN A 110 -17.66 -6.66 -8.12
C ASN A 110 -18.49 -7.24 -6.95
N GLU A 111 -19.30 -8.26 -7.18
CA GLU A 111 -20.01 -8.97 -6.12
C GLU A 111 -19.06 -9.68 -5.15
N PHE A 112 -17.99 -10.31 -5.64
CA PHE A 112 -16.97 -10.92 -4.80
C PHE A 112 -16.26 -9.87 -3.93
N ALA A 113 -15.91 -8.72 -4.52
CA ALA A 113 -15.31 -7.61 -3.77
C ALA A 113 -16.25 -7.04 -2.70
N LYS A 114 -17.57 -6.96 -2.97
CA LYS A 114 -18.58 -6.55 -1.98
C LYS A 114 -18.71 -7.56 -0.85
N LYS A 115 -18.82 -8.86 -1.17
CA LYS A 115 -18.90 -9.94 -0.17
C LYS A 115 -17.64 -9.99 0.71
N LYS A 116 -16.46 -9.82 0.13
CA LYS A 116 -15.20 -9.74 0.87
C LYS A 116 -15.20 -8.58 1.89
N LYS A 117 -15.65 -7.39 1.48
CA LYS A 117 -15.76 -6.22 2.37
C LYS A 117 -16.77 -6.43 3.50
N GLU A 118 -17.91 -7.05 3.20
CA GLU A 118 -18.93 -7.38 4.22
C GLU A 118 -18.37 -8.36 5.26
N LEU A 119 -17.66 -9.40 4.80
CA LEU A 119 -17.01 -10.38 5.67
C LEU A 119 -15.94 -9.72 6.55
N GLU A 120 -15.08 -8.88 5.98
CA GLU A 120 -14.07 -8.10 6.74
C GLU A 120 -14.73 -7.17 7.79
N MET A 121 -15.90 -6.61 7.50
CA MET A 121 -16.63 -5.78 8.46
C MET A 121 -17.21 -6.60 9.61
N GLN A 122 -17.74 -7.79 9.31
CA GLN A 122 -18.26 -8.71 10.32
C GLN A 122 -17.14 -9.25 11.22
N GLU A 123 -15.98 -9.59 10.64
CA GLU A 123 -14.79 -9.99 11.41
C GLU A 123 -14.32 -8.89 12.36
N LYS A 124 -14.32 -7.63 11.91
CA LYS A 124 -13.97 -6.48 12.77
C LYS A 124 -14.93 -6.32 13.94
N LYS A 125 -16.25 -6.39 13.68
CA LYS A 125 -17.27 -6.32 14.74
C LYS A 125 -17.09 -7.45 15.76
N TYR A 126 -16.89 -8.67 15.28
CA TYR A 126 -16.65 -9.83 16.13
C TYR A 126 -15.38 -9.66 16.97
N HIS A 127 -14.30 -9.15 16.38
CA HIS A 127 -13.05 -8.86 17.11
C HIS A 127 -13.24 -7.77 18.18
N GLU A 128 -14.03 -6.73 17.89
CA GLU A 128 -14.35 -5.67 18.84
C GLU A 128 -15.19 -6.21 20.02
N GLU A 129 -16.20 -7.05 19.74
CA GLU A 129 -17.02 -7.70 20.75
C GLU A 129 -16.18 -8.61 21.67
N LEU A 130 -15.35 -9.47 21.09
CA LEU A 130 -14.45 -10.35 21.83
C LEU A 130 -13.49 -9.55 22.73
N LYS A 131 -12.99 -8.41 22.23
CA LYS A 131 -12.11 -7.53 23.00
C LYS A 131 -12.85 -6.94 24.21
N MET A 132 -14.09 -6.49 24.03
CA MET A 132 -14.93 -5.99 25.12
C MET A 132 -15.26 -7.05 26.18
N GLU A 133 -15.44 -8.31 25.76
CA GLU A 133 -15.64 -9.44 26.67
C GLU A 133 -14.40 -9.72 27.54
N ILE A 134 -13.21 -9.70 26.93
CA ILE A 134 -11.93 -9.89 27.63
C ILE A 134 -11.68 -8.75 28.63
N GLU A 135 -11.99 -7.52 28.25
CA GLU A 135 -11.89 -6.34 29.13
C GLU A 135 -12.97 -6.31 30.24
N GLY A 136 -13.93 -7.24 30.21
CA GLY A 136 -14.94 -7.40 31.26
C GLY A 136 -15.98 -6.28 31.33
N THR A 137 -16.10 -5.45 30.28
CA THR A 137 -17.12 -4.41 30.22
C THR A 137 -18.48 -5.03 29.90
N THR A 138 -19.31 -5.24 30.93
CA THR A 138 -20.70 -5.66 30.73
C THR A 138 -21.50 -4.55 30.03
N PHE A 139 -22.46 -4.90 29.17
CA PHE A 139 -23.32 -3.95 28.43
C PHE A 139 -23.96 -2.86 29.31
N SER A 140 -24.14 -3.13 30.60
CA SER A 140 -24.67 -2.21 31.61
C SER A 140 -23.72 -1.03 31.94
N ASN A 141 -22.39 -1.22 31.83
CA ASN A 141 -21.40 -0.18 32.15
C ASN A 141 -21.17 0.83 31.01
N LEU A 142 -21.65 0.55 29.79
CA LEU A 142 -21.51 1.44 28.62
C LEU A 142 -22.37 2.72 28.73
N SER A 143 -23.49 2.67 29.46
CA SER A 143 -24.34 3.84 29.71
C SER A 143 -23.76 4.78 30.77
N ASN A 144 -22.98 4.26 31.72
CA ASN A 144 -22.32 5.07 32.76
C ASN A 144 -20.97 5.65 32.32
N LYS A 145 -20.24 4.99 31.42
CA LYS A 145 -18.88 5.44 31.02
C LYS A 145 -18.86 6.69 30.12
N LYS A 146 -20.01 7.17 29.63
CA LYS A 146 -20.14 8.45 28.92
C LYS A 146 -20.25 9.69 29.83
N ALA A 147 -20.35 9.51 31.15
CA ALA A 147 -20.57 10.62 32.09
C ALA A 147 -19.32 11.05 32.87
N ASP A 148 -18.31 10.20 33.07
CA ASP A 148 -17.28 10.41 34.12
C ASP A 148 -15.82 10.51 33.65
N SER A 149 -15.53 10.98 32.43
CA SER A 149 -14.12 11.23 32.01
C SER A 149 -13.82 12.71 31.85
N ALA A 150 -13.84 13.45 32.97
CA ALA A 150 -13.36 14.83 33.07
C ALA A 150 -12.84 15.14 34.49
N ALA A 151 -11.63 14.64 34.81
CA ALA A 151 -10.67 15.03 35.87
C ALA A 151 -9.77 13.79 36.08
N ASP A 152 -8.45 13.83 36.17
CA ASP A 152 -7.54 14.83 36.72
C ASP A 152 -6.15 14.58 36.14
N VAL A 153 -5.35 15.64 36.01
CA VAL A 153 -4.01 15.66 35.41
C VAL A 153 -2.99 15.50 36.53
N ALA A 154 -2.31 14.35 36.58
CA ALA A 154 -1.11 14.18 37.39
C ALA A 154 -0.13 13.21 36.70
N ASP A 155 1.03 13.75 36.34
CA ASP A 155 2.28 13.14 35.89
C ASP A 155 2.24 12.24 34.64
N GLU A 156 2.50 12.85 33.47
CA GLU A 156 2.49 12.18 32.16
C GLU A 156 3.56 11.08 32.04
N ASP A 157 4.70 11.19 32.74
CA ASP A 157 5.79 10.20 32.65
C ASP A 157 5.51 8.92 33.47
N GLU A 158 4.88 9.04 34.64
CA GLU A 158 4.52 7.89 35.50
C GLU A 158 3.25 7.18 34.98
N ALA A 159 2.31 7.96 34.43
CA ALA A 159 1.16 7.42 33.72
C ALA A 159 1.56 6.64 32.47
N GLN A 160 2.52 7.14 31.68
CA GLN A 160 2.99 6.45 30.47
C GLN A 160 3.75 5.15 30.83
N ALA A 161 4.57 5.17 31.88
CA ALA A 161 5.25 3.96 32.36
C ALA A 161 4.27 2.91 32.91
N ALA A 162 3.20 3.33 33.58
CA ALA A 162 2.14 2.44 34.04
C ALA A 162 1.33 1.84 32.88
N ILE A 163 1.08 2.61 31.82
CA ILE A 163 0.43 2.14 30.58
C ILE A 163 1.32 1.12 29.86
N ASP A 164 2.62 1.42 29.70
CA ASP A 164 3.59 0.52 29.06
C ASP A 164 3.78 -0.79 29.86
N GLN A 165 3.67 -0.73 31.19
CA GLN A 165 3.73 -1.91 32.05
C GLN A 165 2.44 -2.74 31.93
N ALA A 166 1.28 -2.09 31.90
CA ALA A 166 0.00 -2.76 31.68
C ALA A 166 -0.08 -3.45 30.31
N GLU A 167 0.51 -2.86 29.26
CA GLU A 167 0.58 -3.47 27.92
C GLU A 167 1.47 -4.71 27.90
N LYS A 168 2.65 -4.65 28.55
CA LYS A 168 3.54 -5.82 28.71
C LYS A 168 2.88 -6.94 29.53
N ASP A 169 2.21 -6.58 30.61
CA ASP A 169 1.51 -7.54 31.46
C ASP A 169 0.34 -8.20 30.69
N ALA A 170 -0.38 -7.43 29.86
CA ALA A 170 -1.41 -7.96 28.96
C ALA A 170 -0.84 -8.90 27.89
N ASP A 171 0.30 -8.57 27.30
CA ASP A 171 1.02 -9.43 26.34
C ASP A 171 1.53 -10.73 26.99
N ASP A 172 2.01 -10.66 28.23
CA ASP A 172 2.45 -11.82 29.00
C ASP A 172 1.27 -12.71 29.42
N ILE A 173 0.13 -12.10 29.80
CA ILE A 173 -1.13 -12.82 30.00
C ILE A 173 -1.54 -13.50 28.70
N ALA A 174 -1.54 -12.80 27.56
CA ALA A 174 -1.87 -13.37 26.27
C ALA A 174 -0.94 -14.54 25.90
N LYS A 175 0.38 -14.43 26.15
CA LYS A 175 1.35 -15.51 25.98
C LYS A 175 1.11 -16.69 26.91
N SER A 176 0.59 -16.45 28.12
CA SER A 176 0.28 -17.49 29.11
C SER A 176 -0.98 -18.29 28.77
N VAL A 177 -1.94 -17.66 28.07
CA VAL A 177 -3.17 -18.30 27.57
C VAL A 177 -2.88 -19.29 26.43
N VAL A 178 -1.77 -19.13 25.71
CA VAL A 178 -1.38 -20.03 24.62
C VAL A 178 -0.68 -21.29 25.15
N SER A 179 -0.98 -22.44 24.55
CA SER A 179 -0.32 -23.70 24.91
C SER A 179 1.21 -23.61 24.78
N ARG A 180 1.93 -24.23 25.73
CA ARG A 180 3.41 -24.18 25.83
C ARG A 180 4.14 -24.53 24.52
N ARG A 181 3.56 -25.41 23.70
CA ARG A 181 4.13 -25.80 22.39
C ARG A 181 4.02 -24.70 21.33
N LYS A 182 3.01 -23.83 21.43
CA LYS A 182 2.74 -22.74 20.46
C LYS A 182 3.39 -21.41 20.88
N ARG A 183 3.74 -21.25 22.16
CA ARG A 183 4.38 -20.03 22.69
C ARG A 183 5.66 -19.66 21.93
N GLY A 184 6.55 -20.63 21.69
CA GLY A 184 7.80 -20.37 20.97
C GLY A 184 7.59 -19.94 19.50
N LEU A 185 6.55 -20.46 18.85
CA LEU A 185 6.21 -20.05 17.48
C LEU A 185 5.68 -18.62 17.43
N ILE A 186 4.83 -18.24 18.39
CA ILE A 186 4.32 -16.87 18.50
C ILE A 186 5.46 -15.89 18.82
N GLU A 187 6.36 -16.24 19.72
CA GLU A 187 7.53 -15.43 20.05
C GLU A 187 8.45 -15.26 18.82
N ALA A 188 8.70 -16.34 18.07
CA ALA A 188 9.45 -16.25 16.82
C ALA A 188 8.76 -15.36 15.77
N MET A 189 7.42 -15.40 15.68
CA MET A 189 6.65 -14.51 14.81
C MET A 189 6.74 -13.05 15.25
N GLN A 190 6.63 -12.77 16.55
CA GLN A 190 6.79 -11.41 17.11
C GLN A 190 8.19 -10.86 16.79
N ILE A 191 9.25 -11.61 17.08
CA ILE A 191 10.63 -11.22 16.77
C ILE A 191 10.81 -10.95 15.27
N SER A 192 10.23 -11.79 14.40
CA SER A 192 10.28 -11.57 12.95
C SER A 192 9.61 -10.26 12.55
N ASN A 193 8.44 -9.97 13.12
CA ASN A 193 7.70 -8.73 12.86
C ASN A 193 8.45 -7.51 13.38
N ASP A 194 9.05 -7.55 14.56
CA ASP A 194 9.80 -6.43 15.14
C ASP A 194 11.08 -6.14 14.36
N ARG A 195 11.75 -7.18 13.84
CA ARG A 195 12.86 -7.02 12.89
C ARG A 195 12.43 -6.34 11.59
N LYS A 196 11.24 -6.67 11.07
CA LYS A 196 10.68 -6.00 9.88
C LYS A 196 10.34 -4.54 10.18
N LYS A 197 9.66 -4.27 11.29
CA LYS A 197 9.29 -2.91 11.75
C LYS A 197 10.52 -2.02 11.90
N SER A 198 11.54 -2.49 12.62
CA SER A 198 12.79 -1.73 12.83
C SER A 198 13.54 -1.47 11.50
N LYS A 199 13.55 -2.43 10.57
CA LYS A 199 14.10 -2.22 9.22
C LYS A 199 13.34 -1.14 8.45
N VAL A 200 12.01 -1.16 8.48
CA VAL A 200 11.16 -0.15 7.84
C VAL A 200 11.40 1.23 8.46
N GLU A 201 11.52 1.32 9.77
CA GLU A 201 11.80 2.57 10.47
C GLU A 201 13.17 3.14 10.07
N LEU A 202 14.20 2.30 10.00
CA LEU A 202 15.52 2.69 9.51
C LEU A 202 15.45 3.25 8.09
N LEU A 203 14.68 2.62 7.19
CA LEU A 203 14.47 3.14 5.83
C LEU A 203 13.77 4.52 5.84
N LYS A 204 12.76 4.72 6.69
CA LYS A 204 12.09 6.01 6.86
C LYS A 204 13.05 7.09 7.35
N GLN A 205 13.91 6.78 8.33
CA GLN A 205 14.92 7.70 8.83
C GLN A 205 15.93 8.08 7.73
N ARG A 206 16.40 7.10 6.95
CA ARG A 206 17.31 7.34 5.81
C ARG A 206 16.66 8.21 4.73
N LYS A 207 15.37 7.99 4.45
CA LYS A 207 14.61 8.83 3.51
C LYS A 207 14.54 10.28 3.98
N LYS A 208 14.15 10.52 5.24
CA LYS A 208 14.11 11.87 5.84
C LYS A 208 15.47 12.58 5.78
N ALA A 209 16.56 11.86 6.04
CA ALA A 209 17.92 12.41 5.95
C ALA A 209 18.33 12.74 4.49
N ALA A 210 17.91 11.92 3.52
CA ALA A 210 18.14 12.19 2.10
C ALA A 210 17.34 13.41 1.61
N GLU A 211 16.09 13.55 2.05
CA GLU A 211 15.24 14.70 1.72
C GLU A 211 15.77 16.02 2.32
N SER A 212 16.16 15.99 3.59
CA SER A 212 16.73 17.18 4.26
C SER A 212 18.04 17.62 3.62
N SER A 213 18.92 16.67 3.27
CA SER A 213 20.18 16.98 2.56
C SER A 213 19.95 17.46 1.12
N ALA A 214 18.97 16.89 0.40
CA ALA A 214 18.58 17.35 -0.93
C ALA A 214 18.00 18.78 -0.90
N SER A 215 17.11 19.07 0.05
CA SER A 215 16.54 20.40 0.27
C SER A 215 17.62 21.43 0.65
N ALA A 216 18.54 21.07 1.55
CA ALA A 216 19.66 21.93 1.92
C ALA A 216 20.59 22.22 0.72
N LYS A 217 20.81 21.25 -0.17
CA LYS A 217 21.60 21.42 -1.39
C LYS A 217 20.87 22.28 -2.43
N ALA A 218 19.55 22.17 -2.53
CA ALA A 218 18.73 23.00 -3.40
C ALA A 218 18.69 24.46 -2.92
N LYS A 219 18.67 24.71 -1.60
CA LYS A 219 18.70 26.07 -1.02
C LYS A 219 20.06 26.77 -1.14
N ARG A 220 21.13 26.01 -1.37
CA ARG A 220 22.50 26.53 -1.56
C ARG A 220 22.86 26.77 -3.03
N ARG A 221 22.00 26.36 -3.98
CA ARG A 221 22.14 26.65 -5.41
C ARG A 221 21.27 27.83 -5.79
#